data_AF-A0A4Y9P6F3-F1
#
_entry.id   AF-A0A4Y9P6F3-F1
#
_cell.length_a   1.000
_cell.length_b   1.000
_cell.length_c   1.000
_cell.angle_alpha   90.00
_cell.angle_beta   90.00
_cell.angle_gamma   90.00
#
_symmetry.space_group_name_H-M   'P 1'
#
loop_
_entity.id
_entity.type
_entity.pdbx_description
1 polymer ?
#
loop_
_entity_poly.entity_id
_entity_poly.type
_entity_poly.pdbx_seq_one_letter_code
_entity_poly.pdbx_strand_id
1 'polypeptide(L)'
;MRTAAPALLLLLLVGCGGEPDGPGEVGVEVGAQDVAVRPTQFCLDGEGQRYETTPPILEVSPGAAISLTVPDSVAEQGWSVQVFDETLEERLGTVDVDQGTTTYDEITTS
;
A
#
# COMPACT_ATOMS: atom_id res chain seq x y z
N MET A 1 -3.05 -34.22 -54.44
CA MET A 1 -4.10 -34.63 -53.48
C MET A 1 -3.53 -34.54 -52.07
N ARG A 2 -4.12 -33.66 -51.23
CA ARG A 2 -4.50 -33.92 -49.82
C ARG A 2 -3.40 -34.43 -48.86
N THR A 3 -3.07 -33.84 -47.72
CA THR A 3 -3.59 -32.67 -46.99
C THR A 3 -2.62 -32.41 -45.83
N ALA A 4 -2.50 -31.12 -45.47
CA ALA A 4 -2.28 -30.54 -44.14
C ALA A 4 -1.20 -31.10 -43.18
N ALA A 5 -0.28 -30.17 -42.85
CA ALA A 5 0.72 -30.23 -41.80
C ALA A 5 0.14 -30.51 -40.40
N PRO A 6 0.92 -31.11 -39.48
CA PRO A 6 0.51 -31.27 -38.10
C PRO A 6 0.49 -29.88 -37.45
N ALA A 7 -0.70 -29.42 -37.06
CA ALA A 7 -0.86 -28.26 -36.21
C ALA A 7 -0.25 -28.60 -34.84
N LEU A 8 0.97 -28.09 -34.63
CA LEU A 8 1.66 -28.07 -33.35
C LEU A 8 0.82 -27.19 -32.40
N LEU A 9 -0.08 -27.79 -31.61
CA LEU A 9 -0.73 -27.12 -30.49
C LEU A 9 0.30 -26.87 -29.40
N LEU A 10 1.07 -25.79 -29.56
CA LEU A 10 1.88 -25.21 -28.50
C LEU A 10 0.96 -24.48 -27.53
N LEU A 11 0.62 -25.21 -26.46
CA LEU A 11 0.37 -24.73 -25.09
C LEU A 11 0.65 -23.23 -24.89
N LEU A 12 -0.38 -22.39 -25.07
CA LEU A 12 -0.41 -21.06 -24.50
C LEU A 12 -0.75 -21.19 -23.01
N LEU A 13 0.21 -21.69 -22.24
CA LEU A 13 0.31 -21.40 -20.82
C LEU A 13 0.70 -19.92 -20.71
N VAL A 14 -0.27 -19.03 -20.92
CA VAL A 14 -0.16 -17.66 -20.43
C VAL A 14 -0.09 -17.77 -18.92
N GLY A 15 1.13 -17.70 -18.39
CA GLY A 15 1.35 -17.55 -16.98
C GLY A 15 0.67 -16.25 -16.55
N CYS A 16 -0.33 -16.36 -15.67
CA CYS A 16 -0.63 -15.29 -14.72
C CYS A 16 0.61 -15.16 -13.83
N GLY A 17 1.57 -14.35 -14.29
CA GLY A 17 2.81 -14.07 -13.60
C GLY A 17 2.84 -12.60 -13.22
N GLY A 18 2.85 -12.34 -11.91
CA GLY A 18 3.51 -11.17 -11.32
C GLY A 18 2.62 -10.30 -10.42
N GLU A 19 2.64 -10.62 -9.11
CA GLU A 19 2.47 -9.77 -7.88
C GLU A 19 1.45 -8.59 -7.84
N PRO A 20 0.91 -8.30 -6.64
CA PRO A 20 -0.50 -8.41 -6.29
C PRO A 20 -1.38 -7.23 -6.74
N ASP A 21 -2.66 -7.53 -6.98
CA ASP A 21 -3.82 -6.62 -7.04
C ASP A 21 -3.94 -5.75 -5.78
N GLY A 22 -3.07 -4.76 -5.61
CA GLY A 22 -3.04 -3.88 -4.44
C GLY A 22 -2.30 -2.58 -4.73
N PRO A 23 -2.34 -1.62 -3.80
CA PRO A 23 -1.89 -0.25 -4.05
C PRO A 23 -0.36 -0.10 -4.12
N GLY A 24 0.41 -1.17 -3.91
CA GLY A 24 1.85 -1.12 -3.69
C GLY A 24 2.21 -1.00 -2.21
N GLU A 25 3.49 -0.74 -1.93
CA GLU A 25 4.02 -0.55 -0.58
C GLU A 25 3.98 0.95 -0.20
N VAL A 26 3.76 1.23 1.08
CA VAL A 26 3.82 2.58 1.66
C VAL A 26 5.17 2.74 2.35
N GLY A 27 5.94 3.75 1.96
CA GLY A 27 7.18 4.12 2.64
C GLY A 27 6.87 4.87 3.94
N VAL A 28 7.56 4.51 5.01
CA VAL A 28 7.45 5.14 6.32
C VAL A 28 8.85 5.47 6.82
N GLU A 29 9.14 6.76 6.95
CA GLU A 29 10.37 7.26 7.54
C GLU A 29 10.06 7.83 8.93
N VAL A 30 10.76 7.34 9.97
CA VAL A 30 10.65 7.88 11.33
C VAL A 30 12.02 7.99 11.99
N GLY A 31 12.48 9.21 12.21
CA GLY A 31 13.82 9.46 12.72
C GLY A 31 14.90 8.92 11.78
N ALA A 32 15.60 7.85 12.18
CA ALA A 32 16.63 7.18 11.38
C ALA A 32 16.15 5.87 10.73
N GLN A 33 14.87 5.52 10.90
CA GLN A 33 14.25 4.32 10.34
C GLN A 33 13.57 4.68 9.02
N ASP A 34 13.74 3.82 8.02
CA ASP A 34 13.06 3.88 6.72
C ASP A 34 12.57 2.45 6.42
N VAL A 35 11.25 2.27 6.35
CA VAL A 35 10.62 0.97 6.12
C VAL A 35 9.52 1.04 5.08
N ALA A 36 9.46 0.04 4.22
CA ALA A 36 8.34 -0.19 3.32
C ALA A 36 7.31 -1.11 4.00
N VAL A 37 6.04 -0.68 4.04
CA VAL A 37 4.95 -1.39 4.70
C VAL A 37 3.90 -1.77 3.67
N ARG A 38 3.44 -3.02 3.73
CA ARG A 38 2.31 -3.48 2.91
C ARG A 38 0.99 -3.10 3.58
N PRO A 39 0.04 -2.52 2.83
CA PRO A 39 -1.26 -2.18 3.37
C PRO A 39 -2.04 -3.45 3.75
N THR A 40 -2.74 -3.37 4.88
CA THR A 40 -3.65 -4.42 5.36
C THR A 40 -5.02 -4.35 4.68
N GLN A 41 -5.36 -3.20 4.10
CA GLN A 41 -6.62 -2.96 3.41
C GLN A 41 -6.44 -1.95 2.27
N PHE A 42 -7.16 -2.16 1.17
CA PHE A 42 -7.23 -1.23 0.03
C PHE A 42 -8.59 -1.36 -0.67
N CYS A 43 -9.08 -0.27 -1.26
CA CYS A 43 -10.28 -0.30 -2.10
C CYS A 43 -9.87 -0.48 -3.57
N LEU A 44 -10.13 -1.66 -4.13
CA LEU A 44 -9.93 -1.95 -5.55
C LEU A 44 -11.29 -1.84 -6.24
N ASP A 45 -11.42 -0.97 -7.24
CA ASP A 45 -12.69 -0.72 -7.95
C ASP A 45 -13.87 -0.34 -7.03
N GLY A 46 -13.57 0.32 -5.89
CA GLY A 46 -14.56 0.69 -4.88
C GLY A 46 -14.95 -0.44 -3.92
N GLU A 47 -14.40 -1.64 -4.10
CA GLU A 47 -14.59 -2.79 -3.22
C GLU A 47 -13.40 -2.91 -2.26
N GLY A 48 -13.68 -2.89 -0.95
CA GLY A 48 -12.65 -3.02 0.09
C GLY A 48 -12.09 -4.44 0.17
N GLN A 49 -10.82 -4.60 -0.18
CA GLN A 49 -10.06 -5.83 -0.02
C GLN A 49 -9.24 -5.78 1.27
N ARG A 50 -9.16 -6.90 2.00
CA ARG A 50 -8.27 -7.08 3.15
C ARG A 50 -7.19 -8.10 2.79
N TYR A 51 -5.95 -7.77 3.11
CA TYR A 51 -4.80 -8.62 2.86
C TYR A 51 -4.33 -9.25 4.17
N GLU A 52 -3.95 -10.53 4.11
CA GLU A 52 -3.31 -11.21 5.23
C GLU A 52 -1.85 -10.78 5.33
N THR A 53 -1.62 -9.63 5.99
CA THR A 53 -0.28 -9.11 6.30
C THR A 53 -0.22 -8.68 7.76
N THR A 54 0.95 -8.85 8.38
CA THR A 54 1.22 -8.34 9.73
C THR A 54 2.02 -7.05 9.59
N PRO A 55 1.44 -5.87 9.92
CA PRO A 55 2.19 -4.63 9.87
C PRO A 55 3.31 -4.66 10.93
N PRO A 56 4.48 -4.05 10.64
CA PRO A 56 5.54 -3.94 11.63
C PRO A 56 5.15 -2.97 12.75
N ILE A 57 5.67 -3.21 13.95
CA ILE A 57 5.62 -2.26 15.07
C ILE A 57 6.91 -1.46 15.04
N LEU A 58 6.80 -0.13 14.98
CA LEU A 58 7.95 0.78 15.02
C LEU A 58 8.00 1.47 16.38
N GLU A 59 9.09 1.24 17.12
CA GLU A 59 9.37 1.95 18.36
C GLU A 59 10.05 3.28 18.03
N VAL A 60 9.49 4.38 18.52
CA VAL A 60 9.88 5.74 18.14
C VAL A 60 10.07 6.60 19.38
N SER A 61 11.07 7.49 19.35
CA SER A 61 11.25 8.47 20.42
C SER A 61 10.15 9.55 20.34
N PRO A 62 9.72 10.14 21.47
CA PRO A 62 8.84 11.31 21.46
C PRO A 62 9.46 12.47 20.67
N GLY A 63 8.64 13.22 19.94
CA GLY A 63 9.07 14.34 19.08
C GLY A 63 9.76 13.94 17.78
N ALA A 64 9.78 12.65 17.42
CA ALA A 64 10.27 12.21 16.12
C ALA A 64 9.31 12.62 15.00
N ALA A 65 9.86 13.13 13.89
CA ALA A 65 9.11 13.38 12.68
C ALA A 65 8.82 12.06 11.95
N ILE A 66 7.60 11.92 11.43
CA ILE A 66 7.15 10.81 10.61
C ILE A 66 6.86 11.36 9.21
N SER A 67 7.48 10.76 8.19
CA SER A 67 7.12 10.96 6.79
C SER A 67 6.50 9.69 6.21
N LEU A 68 5.40 9.85 5.49
CA LEU A 68 4.68 8.79 4.81
C LEU A 68 4.74 9.05 3.31
N THR A 69 5.16 8.06 2.54
CA THR A 69 5.15 8.11 1.08
C THR A 69 4.28 7.01 0.51
N VAL A 70 3.24 7.39 -0.23
CA VAL A 70 2.33 6.47 -0.91
C VAL A 70 2.64 6.39 -2.41
N PRO A 71 2.30 5.27 -3.08
CA PRO A 71 2.39 5.18 -4.53
C PRO A 71 1.50 6.19 -5.25
N ASP A 72 1.88 6.60 -6.48
CA ASP A 72 1.14 7.60 -7.27
C ASP A 72 -0.33 7.22 -7.46
N SER A 73 -0.62 5.93 -7.70
CA SER A 73 -1.99 5.42 -7.88
C SER A 73 -2.89 5.61 -6.65
N VAL A 74 -2.29 5.72 -5.46
CA VAL A 74 -3.00 6.05 -4.21
C VAL A 74 -3.15 7.56 -4.09
N ALA A 75 -2.08 8.32 -4.34
CA ALA A 75 -2.11 9.77 -4.29
C ALA A 75 -3.17 10.36 -5.24
N GLU A 76 -3.26 9.85 -6.47
CA GLU A 76 -4.25 10.27 -7.48
C GLU A 76 -5.69 10.02 -7.04
N GLN A 77 -5.94 8.96 -6.26
CA GLN A 77 -7.28 8.66 -5.75
C GLN A 77 -7.60 9.38 -4.43
N GLY A 78 -6.62 10.05 -3.83
CA GLY A 78 -6.74 10.70 -2.55
C GLY A 78 -6.58 9.73 -1.38
N TRP A 79 -6.01 10.20 -0.28
CA TRP A 79 -5.76 9.40 0.91
C TRP A 79 -5.75 10.28 2.17
N SER A 80 -5.81 9.65 3.33
CA SER A 80 -5.75 10.31 4.63
C SER A 80 -5.08 9.40 5.66
N VAL A 81 -4.57 10.00 6.73
CA VAL A 81 -3.94 9.28 7.84
C VAL A 81 -4.91 9.27 9.02
N GLN A 82 -5.15 8.09 9.60
CA GLN A 82 -5.95 7.97 10.82
C GLN A 82 -5.05 7.56 11.97
N VAL A 83 -5.16 8.29 13.07
CA VAL A 83 -4.39 8.05 14.30
C VAL A 83 -5.32 7.45 15.34
N PHE A 84 -4.88 6.35 15.96
CA PHE A 84 -5.62 5.62 16.99
C PHE A 84 -4.84 5.58 18.30
N ASP A 85 -5.51 5.18 19.37
CA ASP A 85 -4.87 4.81 20.63
C ASP A 85 -3.99 3.55 20.50
N GLU A 86 -3.31 3.19 21.59
CA GLU A 86 -2.40 2.04 21.63
C GLU A 86 -3.09 0.68 21.45
N THR A 87 -4.41 0.59 21.69
CA THR A 87 -5.19 -0.64 21.51
C THR A 87 -5.90 -0.70 20.16
N LEU A 88 -5.78 0.34 19.34
CA LEU A 88 -6.46 0.54 18.05
C LEU A 88 -8.00 0.59 18.18
N GLU A 89 -8.52 1.02 19.33
CA GLU A 89 -9.96 1.06 19.63
C GLU A 89 -10.54 2.47 19.39
N GLU A 90 -9.93 3.51 19.95
CA GLU A 90 -10.34 4.89 19.79
C GLU A 90 -9.55 5.60 18.68
N ARG A 91 -10.25 6.22 17.72
CA ARG A 91 -9.61 7.11 16.74
C ARG A 91 -9.37 8.47 17.37
N LEU A 92 -8.11 8.81 17.58
CA LEU A 92 -7.65 10.08 18.14
C LEU A 92 -7.71 11.22 17.12
N GLY A 93 -7.60 10.91 15.82
CA GLY A 93 -7.70 11.92 14.77
C GLY A 93 -7.65 11.36 13.35
N THR A 94 -7.96 12.25 12.40
CA THR A 94 -7.75 12.06 10.97
C THR A 94 -7.01 13.26 10.42
N VAL A 95 -6.03 13.00 9.58
CA VAL A 95 -5.28 14.00 8.82
C VAL A 95 -5.64 13.82 7.37
N ASP A 96 -6.34 14.80 6.81
CA ASP A 96 -6.67 14.82 5.39
C ASP A 96 -5.44 15.28 4.60
N VAL A 97 -5.12 14.55 3.52
CA VAL A 97 -4.01 14.87 2.63
C VAL A 97 -4.59 15.30 1.29
N ASP A 98 -4.06 16.38 0.72
CA ASP A 98 -4.51 16.88 -0.58
C ASP A 98 -4.33 15.82 -1.67
N GLN A 99 -5.34 15.65 -2.52
CA GLN A 99 -5.28 14.71 -3.65
C GLN A 99 -4.07 14.99 -4.55
N GLY A 100 -3.37 13.93 -4.95
CA GLY A 100 -2.13 13.99 -5.74
C GLY A 100 -0.86 14.15 -4.91
N THR A 101 -0.96 14.34 -3.59
CA THR A 101 0.21 14.38 -2.70
C THR A 101 0.73 12.98 -2.45
N THR A 102 1.98 12.70 -2.83
CA THR A 102 2.61 11.40 -2.62
C THR A 102 3.31 11.28 -1.27
N THR A 103 3.82 12.39 -0.73
CA THR A 103 4.56 12.41 0.54
C THR A 103 3.91 13.37 1.53
N TYR A 104 3.72 12.91 2.77
CA TYR A 104 3.22 13.71 3.89
C TYR A 104 4.17 13.60 5.08
N ASP A 105 4.74 14.73 5.53
CA ASP A 105 5.81 14.79 6.55
C ASP A 105 5.47 15.65 7.78
N GLU A 106 4.22 16.09 7.93
CA GLU A 106 3.81 16.99 9.02
C GLU A 106 3.34 16.25 10.30
N ILE A 107 3.68 14.97 10.44
CA ILE A 107 3.33 14.17 11.63
C ILE A 107 4.51 14.18 12.61
N THR A 108 4.23 14.49 13.88
CA THR A 108 5.22 14.39 14.97
C THR A 108 4.70 13.49 16.08
N THR A 109 5.55 12.61 16.60
CA THR A 109 5.22 11.76 17.75
C THR A 109 5.15 12.59 19.03
N SER A 110 4.28 12.20 19.98
CA SER A 110 4.10 12.86 21.28
C SER A 110 4.65 12.03 22.43
#